data_AF-A0A7S1I1R9-F1
#
_entry.id   AF-A0A7S1I1R9-F1
#
_cell.length_a   1.000
_cell.length_b   1.000
_cell.length_c   1.000
_cell.angle_alpha   90.00
_cell.angle_beta   90.00
_cell.angle_gamma   90.00
#
_symmetry.space_group_name_H-M   'P 1'
#
loop_
_entity.id
_entity.type
_entity.pdbx_description
1 polymer ?
#
loop_
_entity_poly.entity_id
_entity_poly.type
_entity_poly.pdbx_seq_one_letter_code
_entity_poly.pdbx_strand_id
1 'polypeptide(L)'
;AVVVFERPCGTVDYLTGTNCEDSPYIGGAICAERVALAKLREIPHKRVRDIYIVTDRPQYITPGVLCREFMSGCVDDCTLIHMMGSKTRRTATLEELHPCASLYAKVPRDKVVSFAEELSGRCTKAVGKDRWNKVYLAALQATSHDNKDELHPIRYAAAVLFDDDTYEVAWQDKAVEYGNTIDAVTKLFHLIQSVAKWVPADSARAPQVLMHVDQFGILHAPFAQPRALLSENGFGSIVCPVHRMDGTLGTITIADLVPDGPAIF
;
A
#
# COMPACT_ATOMS: atom_id res chain seq x y z
N ALA A 1 -9.48 -8.35 16.77
CA ALA A 1 -9.23 -9.21 15.60
C ALA A 1 -8.90 -10.61 16.06
N VAL A 2 -9.36 -11.64 15.34
CA VAL A 2 -9.06 -13.06 15.58
C VAL A 2 -8.45 -13.63 14.31
N VAL A 3 -7.27 -14.25 14.41
CA VAL A 3 -6.61 -14.91 13.28
C VAL A 3 -6.66 -16.41 13.52
N VAL A 4 -7.33 -17.15 12.64
CA VAL A 4 -7.45 -18.61 12.68
C VAL A 4 -6.40 -19.22 11.78
N PHE A 5 -5.64 -20.18 12.29
CA PHE A 5 -4.57 -20.83 11.53
C PHE A 5 -4.52 -22.34 11.82
N GLU A 6 -3.92 -23.05 10.88
CA GLU A 6 -3.73 -24.49 10.92
C GLU A 6 -2.24 -24.82 11.03
N ARG A 7 -1.91 -25.75 11.93
CA ARG A 7 -0.56 -26.32 12.09
C ARG A 7 -0.34 -27.50 11.15
N PRO A 8 0.91 -27.95 10.93
CA PRO A 8 1.20 -29.06 10.03
C PRO A 8 0.57 -30.40 10.48
N CYS A 9 0.27 -30.53 11.78
CA CYS A 9 -0.45 -31.67 12.34
C CYS A 9 -1.97 -31.64 12.11
N GLY A 10 -2.50 -30.62 11.41
CA GLY A 10 -3.93 -30.43 11.15
C GLY A 10 -4.70 -29.77 12.30
N THR A 11 -4.05 -29.47 13.43
CA THR A 11 -4.68 -28.75 14.54
C THR A 11 -4.99 -27.31 14.14
N VAL A 12 -6.22 -26.87 14.43
CA VAL A 12 -6.67 -25.49 14.21
C VAL A 12 -6.59 -24.73 15.53
N ASP A 13 -5.89 -23.61 15.51
CA ASP A 13 -5.72 -22.70 16.64
C ASP A 13 -6.11 -21.27 16.23
N TYR A 14 -6.15 -20.36 17.20
CA TYR A 14 -6.39 -18.95 16.95
C TYR A 14 -5.55 -18.02 17.82
N LEU A 15 -5.34 -16.80 17.34
CA LEU A 15 -4.75 -15.69 18.10
C LEU A 15 -5.69 -14.50 18.10
N THR A 16 -5.64 -13.72 19.18
CA THR A 16 -6.41 -12.48 19.31
C THR A 16 -5.50 -11.27 19.41
N GLY A 17 -6.00 -10.15 18.90
CA GLY A 17 -5.41 -8.83 19.05
C GLY A 17 -6.48 -7.77 19.28
N THR A 18 -6.07 -6.70 19.97
CA THR A 18 -6.88 -5.51 20.28
C THR A 18 -6.05 -4.28 19.90
N ASN A 19 -6.68 -3.20 19.46
CA ASN A 19 -5.98 -1.96 19.18
C ASN A 19 -5.35 -1.36 20.45
N CYS A 20 -4.30 -0.58 20.28
CA CYS A 20 -3.65 0.20 21.34
C CYS A 20 -3.34 1.59 20.79
N GLU A 21 -3.78 2.60 21.53
CA GLU A 21 -3.78 4.03 21.16
C GLU A 21 -3.14 4.87 22.26
N ASP A 22 -2.28 4.27 23.09
CA ASP A 22 -1.71 4.91 24.28
C ASP A 22 -0.72 6.05 23.95
N SER A 23 -0.24 6.12 22.70
CA SER A 23 0.60 7.21 22.21
C SER A 23 -0.23 8.48 21.99
N PRO A 24 0.24 9.66 22.46
CA PRO A 24 -0.44 10.93 22.19
C PRO A 24 -0.42 11.30 20.69
N TYR A 25 0.52 10.72 19.93
CA TYR A 25 0.53 10.80 18.48
C TYR A 25 -0.22 9.59 17.91
N ILE A 26 -1.39 9.86 17.29
CA ILE A 26 -2.27 8.81 16.73
C ILE A 26 -1.58 7.96 15.66
N GLY A 27 -0.62 8.51 14.93
CA GLY A 27 0.16 7.74 13.96
C GLY A 27 1.01 6.62 14.59
N GLY A 28 1.23 6.67 15.91
CA GLY A 28 1.87 5.61 16.69
C GLY A 28 0.93 4.49 17.13
N ALA A 29 -0.38 4.59 16.86
CA ALA A 29 -1.33 3.56 17.25
C ALA A 29 -1.16 2.26 16.44
N ILE A 30 -1.50 1.14 17.07
CA ILE A 30 -1.49 -0.18 16.44
C ILE A 30 -2.89 -0.78 16.43
N CYS A 31 -3.32 -1.29 15.28
CA CYS A 31 -4.64 -1.89 15.12
C CYS A 31 -4.64 -3.34 15.60
N ALA A 32 -5.83 -3.85 15.93
CA ALA A 32 -6.04 -5.19 16.44
C ALA A 32 -5.46 -6.31 15.54
N GLU A 33 -5.56 -6.15 14.23
CA GLU A 33 -5.08 -7.10 13.23
C GLU A 33 -3.55 -7.18 13.24
N ARG A 34 -2.88 -6.01 13.28
CA ARG A 34 -1.41 -5.94 13.37
C ARG A 34 -0.91 -6.56 14.67
N VAL A 35 -1.60 -6.37 15.80
CA VAL A 35 -1.28 -7.05 17.07
C VAL A 35 -1.40 -8.57 16.94
N ALA A 36 -2.49 -9.07 16.37
CA ALA A 36 -2.70 -10.52 16.21
C ALA A 36 -1.66 -11.16 15.27
N LEU A 37 -1.36 -10.51 14.14
CA LEU A 37 -0.41 -11.00 13.15
C LEU A 37 1.05 -10.89 13.64
N ALA A 38 1.39 -9.88 14.45
CA ALA A 38 2.70 -9.81 15.10
C ALA A 38 2.94 -11.04 15.99
N LYS A 39 1.95 -11.43 16.82
CA LYS A 39 2.00 -12.66 17.63
C LYS A 39 2.12 -13.92 16.75
N LEU A 40 1.41 -13.94 15.61
CA LEU A 40 1.44 -15.07 14.68
C LEU A 40 2.85 -15.33 14.12
N ARG A 41 3.72 -14.31 14.02
CA ARG A 41 5.10 -14.47 13.54
C ARG A 41 5.95 -15.39 14.42
N GLU A 42 5.66 -15.47 15.71
CA GLU A 42 6.38 -16.32 16.66
C GLU A 42 6.05 -17.82 16.49
N ILE A 43 4.96 -18.13 15.79
CA ILE A 43 4.56 -19.51 15.52
C ILE A 43 5.22 -19.93 14.20
N PRO A 44 6.12 -20.93 14.17
CA PRO A 44 6.67 -21.44 12.92
C PRO A 44 5.66 -22.38 12.22
N HIS A 45 5.83 -22.58 10.90
CA HIS A 45 5.07 -23.53 10.09
C HIS A 45 3.55 -23.52 10.33
N LYS A 46 2.84 -22.60 9.68
CA LYS A 46 1.39 -22.49 9.77
C LYS A 46 0.79 -22.03 8.46
N ARG A 47 -0.50 -22.30 8.28
CA ARG A 47 -1.32 -21.73 7.22
C ARG A 47 -2.45 -20.93 7.86
N VAL A 48 -2.55 -19.63 7.53
CA VAL A 48 -3.71 -18.83 7.96
C VAL A 48 -4.92 -19.26 7.14
N ARG A 49 -6.04 -19.49 7.83
CA ARG A 49 -7.30 -19.89 7.20
C ARG A 49 -8.20 -18.69 6.98
N ASP A 50 -8.50 -18.01 8.08
CA ASP A 50 -9.52 -16.97 8.14
C ASP A 50 -9.10 -15.89 9.15
N ILE A 51 -9.49 -14.64 8.87
CA ILE A 51 -9.29 -13.50 9.77
C ILE A 51 -10.65 -12.91 10.09
N TYR A 52 -10.96 -12.74 11.38
CA TYR A 52 -12.19 -12.11 11.85
C TYR A 52 -11.90 -10.75 12.48
N ILE A 53 -12.62 -9.73 12.00
CA ILE A 53 -12.60 -8.37 12.52
C ILE A 53 -13.99 -8.12 13.10
N VAL A 54 -14.05 -8.06 14.42
CA VAL A 54 -15.32 -8.01 15.17
C VAL A 54 -15.41 -6.72 15.94
N THR A 55 -16.57 -6.09 15.89
CA THR A 55 -16.96 -4.92 16.69
C THR A 55 -18.34 -5.13 17.29
N ASP A 56 -18.60 -4.49 18.42
CA ASP A 56 -19.91 -4.43 19.06
C ASP A 56 -20.87 -3.45 18.35
N ARG A 57 -20.34 -2.56 17.49
CA ARG A 57 -21.13 -1.63 16.67
C ARG A 57 -22.13 -2.36 15.76
N PRO A 58 -23.29 -1.76 15.44
CA PRO A 58 -24.26 -2.36 14.51
C PRO A 58 -23.67 -2.65 13.13
N GLN A 59 -22.91 -1.69 12.60
CA GLN A 59 -22.18 -1.81 11.34
C GLN A 59 -20.86 -2.54 11.54
N TYR A 60 -20.51 -3.41 10.60
CA TYR A 60 -19.16 -3.98 10.54
C TYR A 60 -18.13 -2.87 10.29
N ILE A 61 -16.90 -3.11 10.74
CA ILE A 61 -15.74 -2.28 10.41
C ILE A 61 -14.84 -3.02 9.45
N THR A 62 -14.18 -2.29 8.56
CA THR A 62 -13.20 -2.83 7.62
C THR A 62 -11.79 -2.69 8.20
N PRO A 63 -10.85 -3.58 7.85
CA PRO A 63 -9.46 -3.37 8.25
C PRO A 63 -8.95 -2.07 7.62
N GLY A 64 -8.19 -1.28 8.38
CA GLY A 64 -7.53 -0.10 7.83
C GLY A 64 -6.50 -0.48 6.75
N VAL A 65 -6.21 0.42 5.81
CA VAL A 65 -5.33 0.13 4.66
C VAL A 65 -3.96 -0.39 5.10
N LEU A 66 -3.41 0.15 6.19
CA LEU A 66 -2.14 -0.30 6.78
C LEU A 66 -2.21 -1.76 7.28
N CYS A 67 -3.34 -2.17 7.83
CA CYS A 67 -3.55 -3.56 8.24
C CYS A 67 -3.59 -4.49 7.04
N ARG A 68 -4.22 -4.06 5.94
CA ARG A 68 -4.33 -4.86 4.72
C ARG A 68 -2.97 -5.06 4.05
N GLU A 69 -2.15 -4.01 3.97
CA GLU A 69 -0.78 -4.13 3.49
C GLU A 69 0.07 -5.02 4.39
N PHE A 70 -0.04 -4.87 5.72
CA PHE A 70 0.65 -5.76 6.66
C PHE A 70 0.20 -7.23 6.50
N MET A 71 -1.09 -7.47 6.27
CA MET A 71 -1.64 -8.78 5.97
C MET A 71 -1.04 -9.37 4.69
N SER A 72 -0.82 -8.57 3.64
CA SER A 72 -0.30 -9.05 2.34
C SER A 72 1.09 -9.70 2.43
N GLY A 73 1.90 -9.30 3.42
CA GLY A 73 3.18 -9.93 3.72
C GLY A 73 3.08 -11.14 4.66
N CYS A 74 1.90 -11.43 5.23
CA CYS A 74 1.71 -12.46 6.26
C CYS A 74 0.81 -13.62 5.83
N VAL A 75 -0.12 -13.40 4.89
CA VAL A 75 -1.16 -14.36 4.50
C VAL A 75 -1.33 -14.43 2.98
N ASP A 76 -2.07 -15.43 2.50
CA ASP A 76 -2.36 -15.60 1.08
C ASP A 76 -3.42 -14.59 0.59
N ASP A 77 -3.38 -14.22 -0.69
CA ASP A 77 -4.27 -13.18 -1.25
C ASP A 77 -5.74 -13.63 -1.24
N CYS A 78 -5.98 -14.94 -1.31
CA CYS A 78 -7.30 -15.55 -1.20
C CYS A 78 -7.77 -15.75 0.26
N THR A 79 -6.98 -15.36 1.26
CA THR A 79 -7.35 -15.49 2.68
C THR A 79 -8.64 -14.71 2.94
N LEU A 80 -9.62 -15.35 3.56
CA LEU A 80 -10.92 -14.74 3.85
C LEU A 80 -10.83 -13.82 5.06
N ILE A 81 -11.40 -12.63 4.91
CA ILE A 81 -11.51 -11.61 5.95
C ILE A 81 -12.99 -11.39 6.24
N HIS A 82 -13.40 -11.81 7.43
CA HIS A 82 -14.76 -11.67 7.95
C HIS A 82 -14.87 -10.41 8.80
N MET A 83 -15.56 -9.41 8.29
CA MET A 83 -15.86 -8.15 8.97
C MET A 83 -17.26 -8.25 9.59
N MET A 84 -17.37 -8.10 10.90
CA MET A 84 -18.60 -8.38 11.65
C MET A 84 -18.92 -7.26 12.63
N GLY A 85 -20.11 -6.67 12.46
CA GLY A 85 -20.80 -5.89 13.48
C GLY A 85 -21.93 -6.70 14.11
N SER A 86 -22.61 -6.13 15.10
CA SER A 86 -23.73 -6.80 15.78
C SER A 86 -24.95 -7.02 14.89
N LYS A 87 -25.11 -6.25 13.80
CA LYS A 87 -26.24 -6.38 12.84
C LYS A 87 -25.84 -6.67 11.40
N THR A 88 -24.59 -6.46 11.03
CA THR A 88 -24.13 -6.56 9.64
C THR A 88 -22.84 -7.37 9.56
N ARG A 89 -22.63 -8.02 8.41
CA ARG A 89 -21.46 -8.87 8.16
C ARG A 89 -21.03 -8.72 6.72
N ARG A 90 -19.74 -8.86 6.48
CA ARG A 90 -19.15 -8.94 5.16
C ARG A 90 -17.97 -9.90 5.18
N THR A 91 -17.86 -10.71 4.14
CA THR A 91 -16.66 -11.51 3.86
C THR A 91 -16.08 -11.03 2.53
N ALA A 92 -14.77 -10.87 2.48
CA ALA A 92 -14.01 -10.57 1.26
C ALA A 92 -12.65 -11.27 1.35
N THR A 93 -11.99 -11.48 0.22
CA THR A 93 -10.59 -11.91 0.20
C THR A 93 -9.65 -10.74 0.52
N LEU A 94 -8.40 -11.02 0.88
CA LEU A 94 -7.40 -9.97 1.01
C LEU A 94 -7.14 -9.24 -0.31
N GLU A 95 -7.13 -9.96 -1.44
CA GLU A 95 -6.97 -9.38 -2.78
C GLU A 95 -8.07 -8.37 -3.10
N GLU A 96 -9.32 -8.70 -2.78
CA GLU A 96 -10.48 -7.80 -2.96
C GLU A 96 -10.35 -6.54 -2.09
N LEU A 97 -9.79 -6.65 -0.88
CA LEU A 97 -9.63 -5.51 0.03
C LEU A 97 -8.34 -4.71 -0.22
N HIS A 98 -7.33 -5.29 -0.84
CA HIS A 98 -6.02 -4.67 -1.08
C HIS A 98 -5.51 -4.98 -2.49
N PRO A 99 -6.20 -4.45 -3.51
CA PRO A 99 -5.80 -4.71 -4.89
C PRO A 99 -4.42 -4.09 -5.17
N CYS A 100 -3.68 -4.72 -6.07
CA CYS A 100 -2.32 -4.30 -6.41
C CYS A 100 -1.41 -4.22 -5.18
N ALA A 101 -1.41 -5.25 -4.33
CA ALA A 101 -0.41 -5.40 -3.28
C ALA A 101 1.01 -5.34 -3.87
N SER A 102 2.01 -5.03 -3.04
CA SER A 102 3.41 -4.99 -3.49
C SER A 102 3.79 -6.30 -4.16
N LEU A 103 4.38 -6.22 -5.35
CA LEU A 103 4.90 -7.37 -6.10
C LEU A 103 6.02 -8.10 -5.33
N TYR A 104 6.57 -7.45 -4.31
CA TYR A 104 7.64 -7.98 -3.45
C TYR A 104 7.14 -8.49 -2.10
N ALA A 105 5.83 -8.40 -1.79
CA ALA A 105 5.29 -8.70 -0.46
C ALA A 105 5.65 -10.10 0.06
N LYS A 106 5.78 -11.08 -0.84
CA LYS A 106 6.08 -12.49 -0.53
C LYS A 106 7.46 -12.94 -1.03
N VAL A 107 8.29 -12.00 -1.50
CA VAL A 107 9.63 -12.30 -2.01
C VAL A 107 10.64 -12.21 -0.87
N PRO A 108 11.44 -13.27 -0.61
CA PRO A 108 12.50 -13.21 0.39
C PRO A 108 13.47 -12.06 0.11
N ARG A 109 13.93 -11.42 1.18
CA ARG A 109 14.82 -10.24 1.09
C ARG A 109 16.09 -10.51 0.29
N ASP A 110 16.67 -11.69 0.38
CA ASP A 110 17.88 -12.09 -0.35
C ASP A 110 17.62 -12.38 -1.84
N LYS A 111 16.36 -12.45 -2.27
CA LYS A 111 15.93 -12.72 -3.65
C LYS A 111 15.27 -11.53 -4.34
N VAL A 112 14.94 -10.48 -3.59
CA VAL A 112 14.12 -9.37 -4.10
C VAL A 112 14.75 -8.64 -5.28
N VAL A 113 16.08 -8.48 -5.30
CA VAL A 113 16.80 -7.84 -6.41
C VAL A 113 16.73 -8.69 -7.67
N SER A 114 17.13 -9.96 -7.60
CA SER A 114 17.09 -10.87 -8.76
C SER A 114 15.66 -11.04 -9.31
N PHE A 115 14.67 -11.07 -8.43
CA PHE A 115 13.27 -11.12 -8.82
C PHE A 115 12.84 -9.85 -9.58
N ALA A 116 13.23 -8.67 -9.07
CA ALA A 116 12.90 -7.39 -9.70
C ALA A 116 13.57 -7.24 -11.07
N GLU A 117 14.82 -7.68 -11.23
CA GLU A 117 15.52 -7.69 -12.52
C GLU A 117 14.81 -8.58 -13.54
N GLU A 118 14.42 -9.80 -13.15
CA GLU A 118 13.67 -10.73 -14.01
C GLU A 118 12.29 -10.18 -14.38
N LEU A 119 11.58 -9.58 -13.42
CA LEU A 119 10.28 -8.97 -13.66
C LEU A 119 10.39 -7.76 -14.60
N SER A 120 11.37 -6.89 -14.39
CA SER A 120 11.61 -5.72 -15.24
C SER A 120 11.86 -6.11 -16.71
N GLY A 121 12.59 -7.20 -16.95
CA GLY A 121 12.79 -7.75 -18.30
C GLY A 121 11.50 -8.18 -19.01
N ARG A 122 10.43 -8.45 -18.27
CA ARG A 122 9.10 -8.82 -18.79
C ARG A 122 8.12 -7.66 -18.81
N CYS A 123 8.40 -6.57 -18.10
CA CYS A 123 7.50 -5.44 -17.99
C CYS A 123 7.28 -4.76 -19.34
N THR A 124 6.01 -4.61 -19.72
CA THR A 124 5.65 -3.74 -20.83
C THR A 124 6.09 -2.34 -20.49
N LYS A 125 6.98 -1.75 -21.30
CA LYS A 125 7.45 -0.39 -21.03
C LYS A 125 6.25 0.56 -20.94
N ALA A 126 6.32 1.54 -20.04
CA ALA A 126 5.31 2.61 -19.90
C ALA A 126 5.19 3.54 -21.14
N VAL A 127 5.77 3.13 -22.27
CA VAL A 127 5.90 3.87 -23.51
C VAL A 127 4.62 3.67 -24.31
N GLY A 128 3.77 4.69 -24.29
CA GLY A 128 2.51 4.68 -25.06
C GLY A 128 1.73 6.01 -25.03
N LYS A 129 2.04 6.91 -24.09
CA LYS A 129 1.54 8.28 -24.04
C LYS A 129 2.71 9.23 -23.80
N ASP A 130 3.08 10.06 -24.77
CA ASP A 130 4.31 10.89 -24.71
C ASP A 130 4.44 11.69 -23.40
N ARG A 131 3.32 12.20 -22.87
CA ARG A 131 3.28 12.92 -21.59
C ARG A 131 3.69 12.09 -20.38
N TRP A 132 3.43 10.79 -20.36
CA TRP A 132 3.75 9.92 -19.22
C TRP A 132 5.23 9.56 -19.19
N ASN A 133 5.88 9.48 -20.35
CA ASN A 133 7.26 9.05 -20.44
C ASN A 133 8.22 10.01 -19.72
N LYS A 134 8.00 11.33 -19.87
CA LYS A 134 8.83 12.34 -19.18
C LYS A 134 8.72 12.22 -17.66
N VAL A 135 7.51 12.05 -17.15
CA VAL A 135 7.21 11.93 -15.71
C VAL A 135 7.78 10.63 -15.14
N TYR A 136 7.58 9.52 -15.87
CA TYR A 136 8.13 8.21 -15.53
C TYR A 136 9.66 8.23 -15.44
N LEU A 137 10.34 8.79 -16.44
CA LEU A 137 11.80 8.86 -16.46
C LEU A 137 12.34 9.74 -15.34
N ALA A 138 11.66 10.84 -15.02
CA ALA A 138 12.03 11.69 -13.90
C ALA A 138 11.89 10.96 -12.54
N ALA A 139 10.80 10.22 -12.34
CA ALA A 139 10.62 9.38 -11.15
C ALA A 139 11.69 8.29 -11.08
N LEU A 140 11.94 7.56 -12.18
CA LEU A 140 12.95 6.51 -12.25
C LEU A 140 14.33 7.05 -11.91
N GLN A 141 14.72 8.20 -12.46
CA GLN A 141 15.98 8.85 -12.13
C GLN A 141 16.08 9.19 -10.64
N ALA A 142 14.99 9.66 -10.03
CA ALA A 142 14.97 10.05 -8.62
C ALA A 142 15.17 8.87 -7.65
N THR A 143 14.97 7.62 -8.08
CA THR A 143 15.29 6.43 -7.26
C THR A 143 16.77 6.39 -6.84
N SER A 144 17.66 7.03 -7.61
CA SER A 144 19.09 7.12 -7.30
C SER A 144 19.43 7.98 -6.08
N HIS A 145 18.49 8.82 -5.61
CA HIS A 145 18.69 9.64 -4.41
C HIS A 145 18.58 8.85 -3.10
N ASP A 146 17.93 7.69 -3.12
CA ASP A 146 18.00 6.72 -2.03
C ASP A 146 19.24 5.85 -2.21
N ASN A 147 20.13 5.89 -1.22
CA ASN A 147 21.40 5.17 -1.23
C ASN A 147 21.57 4.21 -0.03
N LYS A 148 20.49 3.91 0.70
CA LYS A 148 20.52 3.09 1.93
C LYS A 148 20.18 1.64 1.66
N ASP A 149 20.90 1.02 0.73
CA ASP A 149 20.66 -0.36 0.30
C ASP A 149 20.92 -1.39 1.40
N GLU A 150 21.78 -1.05 2.36
CA GLU A 150 22.03 -1.85 3.56
C GLU A 150 20.76 -2.01 4.42
N LEU A 151 19.87 -1.00 4.43
CA LEU A 151 18.60 -1.07 5.14
C LEU A 151 17.57 -1.88 4.36
N HIS A 152 17.45 -1.64 3.06
CA HIS A 152 16.61 -2.41 2.15
C HIS A 152 17.09 -2.19 0.70
N PRO A 153 17.22 -3.24 -0.14
CA PRO A 153 17.85 -3.11 -1.45
C PRO A 153 16.94 -2.49 -2.53
N ILE A 154 15.63 -2.43 -2.32
CA ILE A 154 14.70 -1.76 -3.25
C ILE A 154 14.60 -0.29 -2.91
N ARG A 155 14.69 0.58 -3.91
CA ARG A 155 14.63 2.04 -3.82
C ARG A 155 13.39 2.49 -4.55
N TYR A 156 12.61 3.36 -3.92
CA TYR A 156 11.36 3.86 -4.49
C TYR A 156 11.42 5.36 -4.75
N ALA A 157 10.76 5.77 -5.82
CA ALA A 157 10.49 7.16 -6.13
C ALA A 157 9.09 7.31 -6.71
N ALA A 158 8.57 8.52 -6.67
CA ALA A 158 7.26 8.81 -7.19
C ALA A 158 7.25 10.15 -7.92
N ALA A 159 6.32 10.29 -8.86
CA ALA A 159 6.02 11.55 -9.49
C ALA A 159 4.51 11.74 -9.67
N VAL A 160 4.06 12.98 -9.54
CA VAL A 160 2.67 13.38 -9.81
C VAL A 160 2.64 14.33 -11.01
N LEU A 161 1.78 14.04 -11.98
CA LEU A 161 1.49 14.86 -13.15
C LEU A 161 0.18 15.61 -12.92
N PHE A 162 0.20 16.92 -13.13
CA PHE A 162 -0.96 17.79 -13.04
C PHE A 162 -1.62 18.02 -14.40
N ASP A 163 -2.77 18.68 -14.39
CA ASP A 163 -3.58 19.01 -15.56
C ASP A 163 -2.96 20.09 -16.47
N ASP A 164 -2.04 20.89 -15.95
CA ASP A 164 -1.24 21.89 -16.68
C ASP A 164 0.06 21.32 -17.29
N ASP A 165 0.20 20.00 -17.34
CA ASP A 165 1.37 19.24 -17.79
C ASP A 165 2.67 19.47 -16.95
N THR A 166 2.58 20.19 -15.83
CA THR A 166 3.66 20.23 -14.84
C THR A 166 3.67 18.96 -14.02
N TYR A 167 4.84 18.63 -13.45
CA TYR A 167 4.97 17.46 -12.59
C TYR A 167 5.99 17.72 -11.49
N GLU A 168 5.86 16.93 -10.43
CA GLU A 168 6.71 17.00 -9.24
C GLU A 168 7.18 15.60 -8.88
N VAL A 169 8.39 15.50 -8.33
CA VAL A 169 9.07 14.22 -8.07
C VAL A 169 9.57 14.16 -6.64
N ALA A 170 9.48 12.98 -6.03
CA ALA A 170 10.07 12.68 -4.73
C ALA A 170 10.67 11.27 -4.72
N TRP A 171 11.52 10.99 -3.75
CA TRP A 171 12.12 9.68 -3.51
C TRP A 171 11.91 9.24 -2.06
N GLN A 172 12.05 7.96 -1.80
CA GLN A 172 11.94 7.40 -0.45
C GLN A 172 13.13 7.82 0.42
N ASP A 173 12.89 8.21 1.67
CA ASP A 173 13.95 8.33 2.68
C ASP A 173 13.85 7.16 3.65
N LYS A 174 14.70 6.14 3.48
CA LYS A 174 14.79 5.03 4.44
C LYS A 174 15.39 5.52 5.75
N ALA A 175 14.87 5.03 6.87
CA ALA A 175 15.43 5.26 8.20
C ALA A 175 15.67 3.93 8.91
N VAL A 176 16.68 3.90 9.79
CA VAL A 176 16.98 2.73 10.64
C VAL A 176 15.78 2.42 11.53
N GLU A 177 15.18 3.46 12.11
CA GLU A 177 13.87 3.37 12.74
C GLU A 177 12.81 3.23 11.64
N TYR A 178 12.23 2.04 11.51
CA TYR A 178 11.37 1.71 10.37
C TYR A 178 10.16 2.65 10.27
N GLY A 179 9.59 3.06 11.40
CA GLY A 179 8.48 4.01 11.45
C GLY A 179 8.83 5.42 10.94
N ASN A 180 10.12 5.75 10.83
CA ASN A 180 10.60 7.03 10.29
C ASN A 180 10.99 6.94 8.81
N THR A 181 10.78 5.79 8.15
CA THR A 181 10.95 5.71 6.70
C THR A 181 9.82 6.48 6.03
N ILE A 182 10.16 7.50 5.25
CA ILE A 182 9.18 8.32 4.55
C ILE A 182 9.08 7.85 3.11
N ASP A 183 7.90 7.33 2.76
CA ASP A 183 7.57 6.94 1.40
C ASP A 183 7.54 8.14 0.43
N ALA A 184 7.90 7.89 -0.83
CA ALA A 184 7.99 8.93 -1.87
C ALA A 184 6.64 9.59 -2.16
N VAL A 185 5.56 8.82 -2.21
CA VAL A 185 4.20 9.35 -2.46
C VAL A 185 3.74 10.18 -1.26
N THR A 186 4.08 9.77 -0.04
CA THR A 186 3.77 10.51 1.19
C THR A 186 4.42 11.88 1.21
N LYS A 187 5.65 12.02 0.69
CA LYS A 187 6.27 13.35 0.50
C LYS A 187 5.51 14.21 -0.50
N LEU A 188 5.04 13.63 -1.60
CA LEU A 188 4.25 14.35 -2.60
C LEU A 188 2.88 14.77 -2.09
N PHE A 189 2.32 14.09 -1.09
CA PHE A 189 0.98 14.38 -0.57
C PHE A 189 0.81 15.84 -0.12
N HIS A 190 1.77 16.39 0.62
CA HIS A 190 1.71 17.79 1.05
C HIS A 190 1.68 18.75 -0.15
N LEU A 191 2.52 18.48 -1.15
CA LEU A 191 2.59 19.29 -2.36
C LEU A 191 1.27 19.22 -3.14
N ILE A 192 0.74 18.01 -3.34
CA ILE A 192 -0.57 17.79 -3.97
C ILE A 192 -1.66 18.59 -3.26
N GLN A 193 -1.73 18.55 -1.93
CA GLN A 193 -2.68 19.36 -1.17
C GLN A 193 -2.48 20.85 -1.38
N SER A 194 -1.24 21.32 -1.28
CA SER A 194 -0.93 22.74 -1.36
C SER A 194 -1.35 23.35 -2.70
N VAL A 195 -1.15 22.64 -3.81
CA VAL A 195 -1.40 23.15 -5.17
C VAL A 195 -2.81 22.84 -5.66
N ALA A 196 -3.51 21.88 -5.07
CA ALA A 196 -4.87 21.52 -5.49
C ALA A 196 -5.95 22.13 -4.59
N LYS A 197 -5.65 22.44 -3.32
CA LYS A 197 -6.66 22.85 -2.32
C LYS A 197 -6.37 24.16 -1.60
N TRP A 198 -5.11 24.54 -1.43
CA TRP A 198 -4.73 25.69 -0.60
C TRP A 198 -4.40 26.94 -1.41
N VAL A 199 -4.67 26.90 -2.70
CA VAL A 199 -4.55 28.03 -3.64
C VAL A 199 -5.93 28.46 -4.13
N PRO A 200 -6.06 29.70 -4.63
CA PRO A 200 -7.25 30.13 -5.37
C PRO A 200 -7.63 29.14 -6.49
N ALA A 201 -8.93 28.97 -6.74
CA ALA A 201 -9.44 27.94 -7.66
C ALA A 201 -8.93 28.10 -9.12
N ASP A 202 -8.63 29.33 -9.54
CA ASP A 202 -8.03 29.68 -10.83
C ASP A 202 -6.53 29.36 -10.92
N SER A 203 -5.87 29.14 -9.78
CA SER A 203 -4.46 28.75 -9.67
C SER A 203 -4.29 27.27 -9.25
N ALA A 204 -5.40 26.57 -9.02
CA ALA A 204 -5.38 25.18 -8.58
C ALA A 204 -4.96 24.26 -9.71
N ARG A 205 -4.04 23.33 -9.41
CA ARG A 205 -3.57 22.29 -10.32
C ARG A 205 -4.14 20.95 -9.90
N ALA A 206 -4.94 20.33 -10.76
CA ALA A 206 -5.57 19.06 -10.44
C ALA A 206 -4.58 17.90 -10.69
N PRO A 207 -4.24 17.08 -9.67
CA PRO A 207 -3.39 15.92 -9.90
C PRO A 207 -4.13 14.89 -10.77
N GLN A 208 -3.52 14.49 -11.88
CA GLN A 208 -4.12 13.58 -12.85
C GLN A 208 -3.56 12.17 -12.73
N VAL A 209 -2.23 12.06 -12.62
CA VAL A 209 -1.53 10.78 -12.64
C VAL A 209 -0.48 10.74 -11.54
N LEU A 210 -0.43 9.64 -10.81
CA LEU A 210 0.61 9.36 -9.82
C LEU A 210 1.37 8.10 -10.24
N MET A 211 2.67 8.25 -10.46
CA MET A 211 3.57 7.13 -10.76
C MET A 211 4.39 6.84 -9.52
N HIS A 212 4.43 5.58 -9.10
CA HIS A 212 5.30 5.10 -8.05
C HIS A 212 6.17 4.00 -8.66
N VAL A 213 7.48 4.18 -8.68
CA VAL A 213 8.41 3.38 -9.47
C VAL A 213 9.62 2.98 -8.62
N ASP A 214 10.17 1.80 -8.89
CA ASP A 214 11.45 1.39 -8.31
C ASP A 214 12.65 1.59 -9.25
N GLN A 215 13.85 1.28 -8.78
CA GLN A 215 15.08 1.47 -9.56
C GLN A 215 15.17 0.59 -10.82
N PHE A 216 14.31 -0.42 -10.95
CA PHE A 216 14.25 -1.31 -12.10
C PHE A 216 13.19 -0.85 -13.13
N GLY A 217 12.52 0.28 -12.88
CA GLY A 217 11.47 0.80 -13.75
C GLY A 217 10.11 0.12 -13.57
N ILE A 218 9.94 -0.67 -12.52
CA ILE A 218 8.67 -1.34 -12.26
C ILE A 218 7.74 -0.35 -11.57
N LEU A 219 6.55 -0.15 -12.13
CA LEU A 219 5.49 0.69 -11.59
C LEU A 219 4.68 -0.07 -10.54
N HIS A 220 4.50 0.53 -9.38
CA HIS A 220 3.80 -0.02 -8.23
C HIS A 220 2.58 0.83 -7.89
N ALA A 221 1.59 0.24 -7.23
CA ALA A 221 0.61 1.05 -6.51
C ALA A 221 1.30 1.76 -5.32
N PRO A 222 0.78 2.91 -4.85
CA PRO A 222 1.26 3.52 -3.61
C PRO A 222 1.19 2.55 -2.43
N PHE A 223 2.01 2.73 -1.39
CA PHE A 223 1.88 1.95 -0.15
C PHE A 223 0.63 2.33 0.66
N ALA A 224 0.34 1.62 1.75
CA ALA A 224 -0.91 1.81 2.49
C ALA A 224 -1.13 3.23 3.02
N GLN A 225 -0.09 3.85 3.59
CA GLN A 225 -0.19 5.20 4.14
C GLN A 225 -0.59 6.23 3.08
N PRO A 226 0.12 6.37 1.94
CA PRO A 226 -0.29 7.32 0.91
C PRO A 226 -1.62 6.96 0.25
N ARG A 227 -1.98 5.67 0.11
CA ARG A 227 -3.32 5.27 -0.35
C ARG A 227 -4.42 5.85 0.54
N ALA A 228 -4.29 5.68 1.86
CA ALA A 228 -5.25 6.19 2.83
C ALA A 228 -5.30 7.72 2.79
N LEU A 229 -4.12 8.39 2.85
CA LEU A 229 -4.02 9.85 2.81
C LEU A 229 -4.70 10.44 1.57
N LEU A 230 -4.41 9.92 0.38
CA LEU A 230 -4.98 10.42 -0.87
C LEU A 230 -6.49 10.16 -0.95
N SER A 231 -6.93 8.95 -0.61
CA SER A 231 -8.35 8.57 -0.66
C SER A 231 -9.20 9.41 0.31
N GLU A 232 -8.79 9.49 1.57
CA GLU A 232 -9.50 10.24 2.62
C GLU A 232 -9.50 11.76 2.37
N ASN A 233 -8.54 12.26 1.59
CA ASN A 233 -8.44 13.67 1.25
C ASN A 233 -8.98 13.99 -0.16
N GLY A 234 -9.88 13.17 -0.71
CA GLY A 234 -10.62 13.52 -1.93
C GLY A 234 -9.78 13.48 -3.21
N PHE A 235 -8.67 12.76 -3.21
CA PHE A 235 -7.83 12.53 -4.39
C PHE A 235 -8.08 11.14 -5.01
N GLY A 236 -9.28 10.60 -4.82
CA GLY A 236 -9.67 9.27 -5.29
C GLY A 236 -9.58 9.09 -6.81
N SER A 237 -9.71 10.17 -7.60
CA SER A 237 -9.70 10.14 -9.07
C SER A 237 -8.30 10.07 -9.70
N ILE A 238 -7.22 10.24 -8.90
CA ILE A 238 -5.86 10.17 -9.43
C ILE A 238 -5.62 8.77 -10.03
N VAL A 239 -5.14 8.73 -11.27
CA VAL A 239 -4.81 7.48 -11.97
C VAL A 239 -3.39 7.03 -11.61
N CYS A 240 -3.25 5.76 -11.26
CA CYS A 240 -1.99 5.11 -10.94
C CYS A 240 -1.68 4.04 -12.00
N PRO A 241 -0.66 4.23 -12.85
CA PRO A 241 -0.11 3.17 -13.68
C PRO A 241 0.59 2.12 -12.79
N VAL A 242 0.31 0.84 -13.00
CA VAL A 242 0.85 -0.25 -12.17
C VAL A 242 1.21 -1.46 -13.03
N HIS A 243 2.36 -2.08 -12.77
CA HIS A 243 2.70 -3.38 -13.34
C HIS A 243 2.06 -4.50 -12.52
N ARG A 244 1.68 -5.58 -13.22
CA ARG A 244 1.20 -6.84 -12.63
C ARG A 244 2.32 -7.88 -12.62
N MET A 245 2.09 -9.01 -11.94
CA MET A 245 3.06 -10.11 -11.83
C MET A 245 3.45 -10.74 -13.17
N ASP A 246 2.61 -10.63 -14.19
CA ASP A 246 2.88 -11.08 -15.55
C ASP A 246 3.65 -10.03 -16.39
N GLY A 247 4.01 -8.89 -15.79
CA GLY A 247 4.68 -7.78 -16.46
C GLY A 247 3.74 -6.83 -17.21
N THR A 248 2.45 -7.09 -17.27
CA THR A 248 1.50 -6.22 -17.97
C THR A 248 1.32 -4.89 -17.23
N LEU A 249 1.22 -3.80 -17.99
CA LEU A 249 0.94 -2.47 -17.48
C LEU A 249 -0.57 -2.23 -17.48
N GLY A 250 -1.13 -1.93 -16.31
CA GLY A 250 -2.51 -1.50 -16.13
C GLY A 250 -2.59 -0.11 -15.52
N THR A 251 -3.82 0.38 -15.35
CA THR A 251 -4.13 1.62 -14.63
C THR A 251 -5.22 1.35 -13.61
N ILE A 252 -5.13 2.00 -12.45
CA ILE A 252 -6.10 1.90 -11.36
C ILE A 252 -6.23 3.27 -10.68
N THR A 253 -7.39 3.63 -10.14
CA THR A 253 -7.52 4.90 -9.39
C THR A 253 -7.15 4.74 -7.91
N ILE A 254 -6.88 5.84 -7.21
CA ILE A 254 -6.69 5.81 -5.75
C ILE A 254 -7.93 5.27 -5.04
N ALA A 255 -9.14 5.61 -5.50
CA ALA A 255 -10.38 5.10 -4.93
C ALA A 255 -10.47 3.57 -5.05
N ASP A 256 -10.14 3.03 -6.23
CA ASP A 256 -10.13 1.58 -6.47
C ASP A 256 -9.07 0.83 -5.65
N LEU A 257 -7.99 1.52 -5.23
CA LEU A 257 -6.94 0.95 -4.38
C LEU A 257 -7.33 0.85 -2.90
N VAL A 258 -8.45 1.47 -2.52
CA VAL A 258 -8.99 1.49 -1.15
C VAL A 258 -10.48 1.07 -1.16
N PRO A 259 -10.79 -0.14 -1.65
CA PRO A 259 -12.17 -0.62 -1.66
C PRO A 259 -12.67 -0.69 -0.22
N ASP A 260 -13.89 -0.26 0.03
CA ASP A 260 -14.45 -0.23 1.40
C ASP A 260 -13.55 0.51 2.38
N GLY A 261 -13.01 1.64 1.91
CA GLY A 261 -12.28 2.57 2.74
C GLY A 261 -13.06 2.85 4.02
N PRO A 262 -12.36 3.03 5.16
CA PRO A 262 -13.02 3.34 6.41
C PRO A 262 -13.88 4.58 6.21
N ALA A 263 -15.20 4.43 6.32
CA ALA A 263 -16.09 5.57 6.38
C ALA A 263 -15.84 6.24 7.74
N ILE A 264 -15.24 7.42 7.72
CA ILE A 264 -15.23 8.28 8.91
C ILE A 264 -16.69 8.61 9.20
N PHE A 265 -17.13 8.23 10.40
CA PHE A 265 -18.47 8.54 10.92
C PHE A 265 -18.61 10.02 11.22
#